data_AF-A0A9D1SNF7-F1
#
_entry.id   AF-A0A9D1SNF7-F1
#
_cell.length_a   1.000
_cell.length_b   1.000
_cell.length_c   1.000
_cell.angle_alpha   90.00
_cell.angle_beta   90.00
_cell.angle_gamma   90.00
#
_symmetry.space_group_name_H-M   'P 1'
#
loop_
_entity.id
_entity.type
_entity.pdbx_description
1 polymer ?
#
loop_
_entity_poly.entity_id
_entity_poly.type
_entity_poly.pdbx_seq_one_letter_code
_entity_poly.pdbx_strand_id
1 'polypeptide(L)'
;MEQPQTIEHVLQRYGHYTGVTKGNSMWPLLHENKDNIIVLKTQGRLKKYDVPVYIAESGKYTLHRIVRVRENDYVIMGDNLLTKEYVTDSQICGRLAGFYKNGKKYVDCDTSRLYKLYSRVWVFLIPVRPCIMALHRFLSKLKRGFARGK
;
A
#
# COMPACT_ATOMS: atom_id res chain seq x y z
N MET A 1 6.83 19.30 -25.88
CA MET A 1 7.46 18.60 -24.76
C MET A 1 6.35 18.22 -23.78
N GLU A 2 5.86 16.98 -23.82
CA GLU A 2 4.86 16.51 -22.85
C GLU A 2 5.53 16.40 -21.49
N GLN A 3 5.11 17.23 -20.53
CA GLN A 3 5.48 17.00 -19.13
C GLN A 3 4.92 15.64 -18.72
N PRO A 4 5.68 14.81 -17.97
CA PRO A 4 5.17 13.54 -17.48
C PRO A 4 3.92 13.82 -16.64
N GLN A 5 2.76 13.31 -17.08
CA GLN A 5 1.49 13.59 -16.40
C GLN A 5 1.57 13.05 -14.98
N THR A 6 1.39 13.93 -14.00
CA THR A 6 1.34 13.55 -12.58
C THR A 6 0.11 12.66 -12.33
N ILE A 7 0.19 11.74 -11.37
CA ILE A 7 -0.93 10.86 -11.00
C ILE A 7 -2.17 11.71 -10.68
N GLU A 8 -1.97 12.82 -9.99
CA GLU A 8 -3.04 13.77 -9.69
C GLU A 8 -3.70 14.33 -10.96
N HIS A 9 -2.94 14.78 -11.96
CA HIS A 9 -3.50 15.30 -13.21
C HIS A 9 -4.29 14.23 -13.97
N VAL A 10 -3.80 12.98 -13.99
CA VAL A 10 -4.52 11.85 -14.62
C VAL A 10 -5.83 11.58 -13.88
N LEU A 11 -5.81 11.57 -12.55
CA LEU A 11 -7.01 11.39 -11.73
C LEU A 11 -8.02 12.53 -11.90
N GLN A 12 -7.55 13.78 -12.04
CA GLN A 12 -8.43 14.92 -12.29
C GLN A 12 -9.07 14.87 -13.68
N ARG A 13 -8.33 14.47 -14.71
CA ARG A 13 -8.80 14.44 -16.11
C ARG A 13 -9.67 13.23 -16.44
N TYR A 14 -9.30 12.05 -15.96
CA TYR A 14 -9.93 10.78 -16.35
C TYR A 14 -10.70 10.10 -15.20
N GLY A 15 -10.61 10.62 -13.98
CA GLY A 15 -11.27 10.06 -12.80
C GLY A 15 -10.60 8.81 -12.22
N HIS A 16 -9.68 8.20 -12.96
CA HIS A 16 -8.97 6.99 -12.57
C HIS A 16 -7.53 6.99 -13.09
N TYR A 17 -6.63 6.31 -12.38
CA TYR A 17 -5.25 6.08 -12.75
C TYR A 17 -4.93 4.59 -12.66
N THR A 18 -4.20 4.08 -13.66
CA THR A 18 -3.65 2.73 -13.64
C THR A 18 -2.15 2.77 -13.79
N GLY A 19 -1.44 1.89 -13.07
CA GLY A 19 0.01 1.86 -13.11
C GLY A 19 0.58 0.63 -12.43
N VAL A 20 1.86 0.37 -12.68
CA VAL A 20 2.60 -0.72 -12.04
C VAL A 20 3.15 -0.24 -10.70
N THR A 21 3.04 -1.05 -9.65
CA THR A 21 3.59 -0.72 -8.34
C THR A 21 5.11 -0.71 -8.36
N LYS A 22 5.71 0.28 -7.69
CA LYS A 22 7.15 0.36 -7.45
C LYS A 22 7.45 0.26 -5.95
N GLY A 23 8.56 -0.39 -5.61
CA GLY A 23 8.95 -0.64 -4.22
C GLY A 23 8.21 -1.78 -3.53
N ASN A 24 8.69 -2.12 -2.34
CA ASN A 24 8.27 -3.29 -1.55
C ASN A 24 7.51 -2.91 -0.26
N SER A 25 7.13 -1.64 -0.09
CA SER A 25 6.47 -1.13 1.12
C SER A 25 5.09 -1.75 1.36
N MET A 26 4.42 -2.17 0.28
CA MET A 26 3.11 -2.83 0.31
C MET A 26 3.19 -4.36 0.19
N TRP A 27 4.39 -4.95 0.29
CA TRP A 27 4.52 -6.41 0.34
C TRP A 27 3.88 -6.96 1.64
N PRO A 28 3.18 -8.11 1.63
CA PRO A 28 2.95 -9.03 0.51
C PRO A 28 1.72 -8.70 -0.36
N LEU A 29 0.96 -7.64 -0.01
CA LEU A 29 -0.25 -7.28 -0.75
C LEU A 29 0.04 -6.85 -2.19
N LEU A 30 1.13 -6.14 -2.46
CA LEU A 30 1.51 -5.70 -3.80
C LEU A 30 2.98 -6.05 -4.08
N HIS A 31 3.25 -6.56 -5.27
CA HIS A 31 4.58 -6.91 -5.74
C HIS A 31 5.10 -5.87 -6.74
N GLU A 32 6.26 -5.32 -6.40
CA GLU A 32 7.03 -4.44 -7.27
C GLU A 32 7.14 -4.98 -8.70
N ASN A 33 6.89 -4.11 -9.67
CA ASN A 33 7.01 -4.37 -11.11
C ASN A 33 6.16 -5.54 -11.64
N LYS A 34 5.13 -5.97 -10.89
CA LYS A 34 4.26 -7.11 -11.26
C LYS A 34 2.77 -6.82 -11.13
N ASP A 35 2.38 -6.17 -10.03
CA ASP A 35 0.98 -5.91 -9.75
C ASP A 35 0.58 -4.53 -10.32
N ASN A 36 -0.55 -4.50 -11.04
CA ASN A 36 -1.10 -3.25 -11.59
C ASN A 36 -2.20 -2.74 -10.65
N ILE A 37 -2.12 -1.48 -10.25
CA ILE A 37 -3.11 -0.84 -9.38
C ILE A 37 -4.13 -0.05 -10.20
N ILE A 38 -5.33 0.07 -9.66
CA ILE A 38 -6.38 0.97 -10.12
C ILE A 38 -6.68 1.92 -8.98
N VAL A 39 -6.45 3.19 -9.21
CA VAL A 39 -6.68 4.28 -8.26
C VAL A 39 -7.84 5.11 -8.77
N LEU A 40 -8.79 5.40 -7.89
CA LEU A 40 -9.91 6.29 -8.16
C LEU A 40 -9.75 7.59 -7.37
N LYS A 41 -10.25 8.68 -7.93
CA LYS A 41 -10.37 9.94 -7.20
C LYS A 41 -11.22 9.74 -5.95
N THR A 42 -10.78 10.28 -4.82
CA THR A 42 -11.52 10.20 -3.57
C THR A 42 -12.77 11.09 -3.63
N GLN A 43 -13.88 10.59 -3.10
CA GLN A 43 -15.11 11.36 -2.89
C GLN A 43 -15.33 11.46 -1.39
N GLY A 44 -14.70 12.47 -0.76
CA GLY A 44 -14.78 12.71 0.68
C GLY A 44 -13.76 11.91 1.50
N ARG A 45 -14.08 11.80 2.80
CA ARG A 45 -13.17 11.28 3.83
C ARG A 45 -12.95 9.77 3.71
N LEU A 46 -11.69 9.34 3.80
CA LEU A 46 -11.35 7.92 3.73
C LEU A 46 -11.63 7.19 5.03
N LYS A 47 -11.80 5.87 4.93
CA LYS A 47 -12.12 5.00 6.06
C LYS A 47 -10.89 4.21 6.49
N LYS A 48 -10.95 3.69 7.72
CA LYS A 48 -9.96 2.73 8.21
C LYS A 48 -9.89 1.54 7.26
N TYR A 49 -8.67 1.07 6.99
CA TYR A 49 -8.31 0.00 6.04
C TYR A 49 -8.19 0.39 4.57
N ASP A 50 -8.67 1.57 4.16
CA ASP A 50 -8.45 2.07 2.80
C ASP A 50 -6.95 2.30 2.54
N VAL A 51 -6.56 2.28 1.27
CA VAL A 51 -5.17 2.49 0.83
C VAL A 51 -5.11 3.75 -0.04
N PRO A 52 -4.90 4.95 0.53
CA PRO A 52 -4.70 6.17 -0.23
C PRO A 52 -3.41 6.15 -1.04
N VAL A 53 -3.46 6.81 -2.21
CA VAL A 53 -2.27 7.38 -2.86
C VAL A 53 -2.11 8.80 -2.36
N TYR A 54 -0.96 9.11 -1.78
CA TYR A 54 -0.63 10.45 -1.29
C TYR A 54 0.77 10.87 -1.74
N ILE A 55 1.02 12.17 -1.71
CA ILE A 55 2.35 12.73 -1.95
C ILE A 55 3.07 12.82 -0.60
N ALA A 56 4.12 12.03 -0.45
CA ALA A 56 5.00 12.11 0.72
C ALA A 56 5.79 13.43 0.71
N GLU A 57 6.37 13.82 1.84
CA GLU A 57 7.21 15.03 1.96
C GLU A 57 8.38 15.05 0.95
N SER A 58 8.85 13.87 0.54
CA SER A 58 9.86 13.70 -0.51
C SER A 58 9.37 14.02 -1.94
N GLY A 59 8.09 14.38 -2.12
CA GLY A 59 7.46 14.60 -3.42
C GLY A 59 7.07 13.32 -4.16
N LYS A 60 7.27 12.14 -3.57
CA LYS A 60 6.96 10.85 -4.19
C LYS A 60 5.53 10.40 -3.89
N TYR A 61 4.86 9.87 -4.91
CA TYR A 61 3.58 9.19 -4.75
C TYR A 61 3.76 7.86 -4.04
N THR A 62 3.09 7.70 -2.90
CA THR A 62 3.20 6.53 -2.03
C THR A 62 1.81 5.96 -1.74
N LEU A 63 1.74 4.64 -1.61
CA LEU A 63 0.54 3.88 -1.27
C LEU A 63 0.76 3.19 0.06
N HIS A 64 -0.04 3.53 1.07
CA HIS A 64 -0.03 2.84 2.37
C HIS A 64 -1.44 2.70 2.92
N ARG A 65 -1.60 1.79 3.88
CA ARG A 65 -2.89 1.49 4.46
C ARG A 65 -3.21 2.39 5.64
N ILE A 66 -4.43 2.90 5.70
CA ILE A 66 -4.96 3.62 6.86
C ILE A 66 -5.15 2.64 8.02
N VAL A 67 -4.33 2.80 9.05
CA VAL A 67 -4.44 2.02 10.29
C VAL A 67 -5.34 2.70 11.31
N ARG A 68 -5.47 4.04 11.25
CA ARG A 68 -6.37 4.82 12.10
C ARG A 68 -6.79 6.11 11.39
N VAL A 69 -8.07 6.46 11.49
CA VAL A 69 -8.62 7.75 11.09
C VAL A 69 -8.71 8.64 12.34
N ARG A 70 -8.27 9.89 12.24
CA ARG A 70 -8.39 10.92 13.27
C ARG A 70 -9.24 12.07 12.72
N GLU A 71 -9.41 13.15 13.49
CA GLU A 71 -10.26 14.29 13.09
C GLU A 71 -9.69 15.13 11.95
N ASN A 72 -8.36 15.26 11.83
CA ASN A 72 -7.72 16.11 10.81
C ASN A 72 -6.71 15.36 9.93
N ASP A 73 -6.37 14.14 10.30
CA ASP A 73 -5.31 13.35 9.66
C ASP A 73 -5.62 11.85 9.69
N TYR A 74 -4.76 11.11 9.00
CA TYR A 74 -4.75 9.66 8.94
C TYR A 74 -3.41 9.15 9.45
N VAL A 75 -3.45 8.11 10.28
CA VAL A 75 -2.27 7.30 10.55
C VAL A 75 -2.24 6.20 9.51
N ILE A 76 -1.20 6.19 8.70
CA ILE A 76 -1.00 5.23 7.62
C ILE A 76 0.29 4.44 7.83
N MET A 77 0.35 3.25 7.24
CA MET A 77 1.51 2.36 7.36
C MET A 77 1.58 1.44 6.14
N GLY A 78 2.80 1.23 5.64
CA GLY A 78 3.06 0.20 4.63
C GLY A 78 2.84 -1.21 5.18
N ASP A 79 2.31 -2.10 4.34
CA ASP A 79 2.06 -3.49 4.74
C ASP A 79 3.36 -4.23 5.14
N ASN A 80 4.52 -3.80 4.63
CA ASN A 80 5.86 -4.33 4.94
C ASN A 80 6.70 -3.40 5.86
N LEU A 81 6.10 -2.34 6.40
CA LEU A 81 6.80 -1.35 7.22
C LEU A 81 6.32 -1.42 8.68
N LEU A 82 7.18 -0.97 9.59
CA LEU A 82 6.87 -0.81 11.02
C LEU A 82 6.72 0.67 11.42
N THR A 83 7.09 1.58 10.53
CA THR A 83 6.98 3.02 10.74
C THR A 83 5.58 3.50 10.37
N LYS A 84 5.05 4.42 11.17
CA LYS A 84 3.77 5.11 10.91
C LYS A 84 4.04 6.42 10.22
N GLU A 85 3.17 6.78 9.29
CA GLU A 85 3.15 8.08 8.63
C GLU A 85 1.83 8.80 8.94
N TYR A 86 1.87 10.12 8.94
CA TYR A 86 0.72 10.98 9.21
C TYR A 86 0.44 11.79 7.96
N VAL A 87 -0.79 11.68 7.46
CA VAL A 87 -1.18 12.25 6.17
C VAL A 87 -2.52 12.96 6.32
N THR A 88 -2.63 14.16 5.77
CA THR A 88 -3.88 14.94 5.76
C THR A 88 -4.67 14.67 4.49
N ASP A 89 -5.95 15.07 4.47
CA ASP A 89 -6.79 14.97 3.27
C ASP A 89 -6.20 15.73 2.06
N SER A 90 -5.48 16.83 2.28
CA SER A 90 -4.86 17.63 1.22
C SER A 90 -3.70 16.93 0.50
N GLN A 91 -3.05 15.96 1.14
CA GLN A 91 -1.95 15.20 0.55
C GLN A 91 -2.45 14.01 -0.28
N ILE A 92 -3.73 13.63 -0.14
CA ILE A 92 -4.31 12.46 -0.78
C ILE A 92 -4.78 12.83 -2.20
N CYS A 93 -4.26 12.10 -3.18
CA CYS A 93 -4.64 12.27 -4.58
C CYS A 93 -5.80 11.33 -4.98
N GLY A 94 -5.84 10.14 -4.37
CA GLY A 94 -6.78 9.08 -4.74
C GLY A 94 -6.78 7.92 -3.75
N ARG A 95 -7.66 6.95 -3.96
CA ARG A 95 -7.69 5.69 -3.21
C ARG A 95 -7.55 4.50 -4.13
N LEU A 96 -6.89 3.45 -3.65
CA LEU A 96 -6.85 2.17 -4.32
C LEU A 96 -8.26 1.56 -4.38
N ALA A 97 -8.78 1.36 -5.59
CA ALA A 97 -10.07 0.71 -5.82
C ALA A 97 -9.92 -0.78 -6.13
N GLY A 98 -8.81 -1.16 -6.76
CA GLY A 98 -8.51 -2.55 -7.05
C GLY A 98 -7.11 -2.73 -7.61
N PHE A 99 -6.70 -3.97 -7.82
CA PHE A 99 -5.43 -4.30 -8.43
C PHE A 99 -5.47 -5.64 -9.14
N TYR A 100 -4.62 -5.80 -10.16
CA TYR A 100 -4.39 -7.07 -10.84
C TYR A 100 -3.15 -7.75 -10.28
N LYS A 101 -3.33 -8.89 -9.64
CA LYS A 101 -2.24 -9.76 -9.19
C LYS A 101 -1.59 -10.48 -10.37
N ASN A 102 -0.28 -10.30 -10.52
CA ASN A 102 0.51 -10.85 -11.62
C ASN A 102 -0.10 -10.57 -13.01
N GLY A 103 -0.79 -9.44 -13.16
CA GLY A 103 -1.51 -9.07 -14.39
C GLY A 103 -2.71 -9.96 -14.77
N LYS A 104 -3.09 -10.95 -13.95
CA LYS A 104 -4.12 -11.95 -14.30
C LYS A 104 -5.37 -11.83 -13.43
N LYS A 105 -5.20 -11.77 -12.11
CA LYS A 105 -6.31 -11.87 -11.16
C LYS A 105 -6.68 -10.50 -10.62
N TYR A 106 -7.83 -9.99 -11.02
CA TYR A 106 -8.40 -8.77 -10.46
C TYR A 106 -8.84 -8.99 -9.01
N VAL A 107 -8.50 -8.05 -8.13
CA VAL A 107 -8.95 -7.98 -6.75
C VAL A 107 -9.55 -6.60 -6.53
N ASP A 108 -10.84 -6.58 -6.25
CA ASP A 108 -11.60 -5.39 -5.91
C ASP A 108 -11.47 -5.08 -4.41
N CYS A 109 -11.09 -3.84 -4.06
CA CYS A 109 -10.92 -3.44 -2.66
C CYS A 109 -12.25 -3.19 -1.93
N ASP A 110 -13.31 -2.84 -2.66
CA ASP A 110 -14.62 -2.48 -2.12
C ASP A 110 -15.57 -3.67 -2.01
N THR A 111 -15.49 -4.65 -2.91
CA THR A 111 -16.42 -5.80 -2.93
C THR A 111 -15.82 -7.09 -2.37
N SER A 112 -14.50 -7.29 -2.50
CA SER A 112 -13.87 -8.55 -2.09
C SER A 112 -13.84 -8.73 -0.57
N ARG A 113 -14.63 -9.70 -0.08
CA ARG A 113 -14.65 -10.09 1.34
C ARG A 113 -13.29 -10.59 1.82
N LEU A 114 -12.57 -11.32 0.97
CA LEU A 114 -11.22 -11.83 1.26
C LEU A 114 -10.23 -10.68 1.46
N TYR A 115 -10.28 -9.66 0.60
CA TYR A 115 -9.43 -8.47 0.74
C TYR A 115 -9.74 -7.70 2.04
N LYS A 116 -11.03 -7.51 2.36
CA LYS A 116 -11.44 -6.84 3.59
C LYS A 116 -11.00 -7.60 4.83
N LEU A 117 -11.15 -8.93 4.83
CA LEU A 117 -10.70 -9.79 5.92
C LEU A 117 -9.18 -9.70 6.06
N TYR A 118 -8.44 -9.83 4.95
CA TYR A 118 -6.99 -9.64 4.93
C TYR A 118 -6.60 -8.29 5.54
N SER A 119 -7.22 -7.20 5.10
CA SER A 119 -6.89 -5.84 5.57
C SER A 119 -7.12 -5.68 7.07
N ARG A 120 -8.20 -6.26 7.62
CA ARG A 120 -8.48 -6.24 9.06
C ARG A 120 -7.46 -7.05 9.85
N VAL A 121 -7.19 -8.28 9.43
CA VAL A 121 -6.21 -9.17 10.06
C VAL A 121 -4.82 -8.55 10.01
N TRP A 122 -4.45 -7.99 8.86
CA TRP A 122 -3.13 -7.40 8.65
C TRP A 122 -2.88 -6.20 9.57
N VAL A 123 -3.88 -5.33 9.77
CA VAL A 123 -3.79 -4.21 10.72
C VAL A 123 -3.86 -4.70 12.17
N PHE A 124 -4.65 -5.73 12.47
CA PHE A 124 -4.71 -6.33 13.81
C PHE A 124 -3.37 -6.96 14.22
N LEU A 125 -2.62 -7.53 13.28
CA LEU A 125 -1.32 -8.16 13.53
C LEU A 125 -0.15 -7.17 13.67
N ILE A 126 -0.35 -5.86 13.46
CA ILE A 126 0.70 -4.82 13.62
C ILE A 126 1.55 -4.99 14.90
N PRO A 127 1.00 -5.14 16.11
CA PRO A 127 1.80 -5.32 17.33
C PRO A 127 2.70 -6.56 17.31
N VAL A 128 2.31 -7.60 16.57
CA VAL A 128 3.04 -8.88 16.47
C VAL A 128 4.06 -8.87 15.32
N ARG A 129 3.93 -7.95 14.35
CA ARG A 129 4.82 -7.87 13.18
C ARG A 129 6.31 -7.81 13.51
N PRO A 130 6.78 -7.03 14.51
CA PRO A 130 8.20 -7.00 14.85
C PRO A 130 8.75 -8.40 15.19
N CYS A 131 7.97 -9.22 15.91
CA CYS A 131 8.33 -10.60 16.24
C CYS A 131 8.37 -11.48 14.98
N ILE A 132 7.37 -11.37 14.10
CA ILE A 132 7.32 -12.14 12.83
C ILE A 132 8.52 -11.79 11.95
N MET A 133 8.85 -10.51 11.81
CA MET A 133 10.00 -10.04 11.02
C MET A 133 11.33 -10.47 11.64
N ALA A 134 11.46 -10.41 12.97
CA ALA A 134 12.64 -10.88 13.69
C ALA A 134 12.85 -12.39 13.49
N LEU A 135 11.78 -13.18 13.61
CA LEU A 135 11.81 -14.63 13.36
C LEU A 135 12.20 -14.94 11.92
N HIS A 136 11.59 -14.27 10.94
CA HIS A 136 11.93 -14.46 9.53
C HIS A 136 13.41 -14.11 9.25
N ARG A 137 13.92 -13.02 9.83
CA ARG A 137 15.33 -12.63 9.73
C ARG A 137 16.25 -13.69 10.36
N PHE A 138 15.88 -14.23 11.52
CA PHE A 138 16.62 -15.30 12.20
C PHE A 138 16.68 -16.58 11.36
N LEU A 139 15.53 -17.06 10.86
CA LEU A 139 15.46 -18.23 9.97
C LEU A 139 16.27 -18.01 8.67
N SER A 140 16.22 -16.81 8.09
CA SER A 140 17.01 -16.47 6.90
C SER A 140 18.53 -16.48 7.16
N LYS A 141 18.96 -16.19 8.39
CA LYS A 141 20.37 -16.28 8.80
C LYS A 141 20.79 -17.73 8.95
N LEU A 142 19.97 -18.57 9.60
CA LEU A 142 20.23 -20.00 9.74
C LEU A 142 20.38 -20.68 8.38
N LYS A 143 19.47 -20.41 7.43
CA LYS A 143 19.55 -20.97 6.07
C LYS A 143 20.84 -20.57 5.34
N ARG A 144 21.30 -19.32 5.53
CA ARG A 144 22.56 -18.82 4.96
C ARG A 144 23.80 -19.40 5.64
N GLY A 145 23.74 -19.64 6.96
CA GLY A 145 24.79 -20.33 7.70
C GLY A 145 24.94 -21.78 7.24
N PHE A 146 23.83 -22.47 7.02
CA PHE A 146 23.81 -23.85 6.54
C PHE A 146 24.29 -23.97 5.08
N ALA A 147 24.03 -22.97 4.24
CA ALA A 147 24.51 -22.93 2.85
C ALA A 147 26.00 -22.56 2.70
N ARG A 148 26.65 -22.02 3.75
CA ARG A 148 28.09 -21.70 3.78
C ARG A 148 28.96 -22.78 4.43
N GLY A 149 28.34 -23.76 5.07
CA GLY A 149 29.01 -24.91 5.70
C GLY A 149 28.96 -26.19 4.87
N LYS A 150 28.56 -26.10 3.59
CA LYS A 150 28.65 -27.16 2.58
C LYS A 150 29.63 -26.75 1.50
#